data_AF-A0A973UHU5-F1
#
_entry.id   AF-A0A973UHU5-F1
#
_cell.length_a   1.000
_cell.length_b   1.000
_cell.length_c   1.000
_cell.angle_alpha   90.00
_cell.angle_beta   90.00
_cell.angle_gamma   90.00
#
_symmetry.space_group_name_H-M   'P 1'
#
loop_
_entity.id
_entity.type
_entity.pdbx_description
1 polymer ?
#
loop_
_entity_poly.entity_id
_entity_poly.type
_entity_poly.pdbx_seq_one_letter_code
_entity_poly.pdbx_strand_id
1 'polypeptide(L)'
;MTSAALEAARELLREFPVVDGHNDLPWALREQVRYDLDARDIAGHQGAHLHTDIPRLREGGVGAQFWSVYVRSDYAGDKAVSATLEQIDCVRQLLARYPQDLRPALTAADMEAARAEGRIASLMGAEGGHSIADSLATLRALYALGVRYMTLTHNDNIAWADSATDDPGVGGLSAFGREVVREMNREGMLVDLSHVAPSTMRDALDASTAPVIFSHSSSRAVCDHPRNIPDDVLERLPGNGGIAMVTFVPKFVLQAAVDWTVAADDNMRAHGFHHLDTTAEAMKVHRAFEETNPRPIATAATVADHLDHMREVVGVDHLGIGGDYDGTAFTPDGLNDVSGYPNLIAELLDRGWSRPDLAKLTWQNAVRVLGAAEDVARELRTTRGPSNATIEALDG
;
A
#
# COMPACT_ATOMS: atom_id res chain seq x y z
N MET A 1 -31.78 -0.99 -9.26
CA MET A 1 -32.20 -1.08 -7.85
C MET A 1 -30.96 -1.50 -7.08
N THR A 2 -30.52 -0.69 -6.11
CA THR A 2 -29.41 -1.03 -5.21
C THR A 2 -29.79 -2.24 -4.35
N SER A 3 -28.86 -3.18 -4.13
CA SER A 3 -29.14 -4.34 -3.27
C SER A 3 -29.20 -3.89 -1.80
N ALA A 4 -29.94 -4.64 -0.97
CA ALA A 4 -30.01 -4.37 0.47
C ALA A 4 -28.62 -4.41 1.14
N ALA A 5 -27.73 -5.31 0.69
CA ALA A 5 -26.35 -5.40 1.14
C ALA A 5 -25.54 -4.14 0.81
N LEU A 6 -25.70 -3.56 -0.39
CA LEU A 6 -25.01 -2.34 -0.79
C LEU A 6 -25.47 -1.11 0.02
N GLU A 7 -26.76 -1.04 0.37
CA GLU A 7 -27.28 0.01 1.25
C GLU A 7 -26.72 -0.13 2.67
N ALA A 8 -26.71 -1.35 3.22
CA ALA A 8 -26.13 -1.66 4.52
C ALA A 8 -24.61 -1.38 4.57
N ALA A 9 -23.88 -1.68 3.49
CA ALA A 9 -22.47 -1.36 3.34
C ALA A 9 -22.21 0.15 3.43
N ARG A 10 -22.98 0.95 2.69
CA ARG A 10 -22.89 2.42 2.74
C ARG A 10 -23.25 2.99 4.11
N GLU A 11 -24.22 2.41 4.81
CA GLU A 11 -24.53 2.77 6.19
C GLU A 11 -23.34 2.51 7.12
N LEU A 12 -22.73 1.33 7.03
CA LEU A 12 -21.56 0.98 7.83
C LEU A 12 -20.40 1.94 7.56
N LEU A 13 -20.12 2.23 6.30
CA LEU A 13 -19.02 3.10 5.90
C LEU A 13 -19.22 4.57 6.30
N ARG A 14 -20.46 5.02 6.55
CA ARG A 14 -20.70 6.34 7.17
C ARG A 14 -20.28 6.39 8.63
N GLU A 15 -20.33 5.27 9.35
CA GLU A 15 -19.93 5.17 10.76
C GLU A 15 -18.43 4.85 10.88
N PHE A 16 -17.96 3.86 10.14
CA PHE A 16 -16.58 3.35 10.12
C PHE A 16 -16.09 3.30 8.67
N PRO A 17 -15.61 4.44 8.13
CA PRO A 17 -15.17 4.53 6.75
C PRO A 17 -13.88 3.74 6.52
N VAL A 18 -13.48 3.58 5.26
CA VAL A 18 -12.23 2.90 4.87
C VAL A 18 -11.01 3.76 5.24
N VAL A 19 -10.03 3.13 5.87
CA VAL A 19 -8.63 3.53 5.92
C VAL A 19 -7.91 2.75 4.84
N ASP A 20 -7.65 3.41 3.71
CA ASP A 20 -6.95 2.77 2.60
C ASP A 20 -5.43 2.91 2.77
N GLY A 21 -4.72 1.79 2.66
CA GLY A 21 -3.29 1.67 2.93
C GLY A 21 -2.37 2.18 1.83
N HIS A 22 -2.85 2.31 0.58
CA HIS A 22 -1.97 2.65 -0.55
C HIS A 22 -2.74 3.20 -1.75
N ASN A 23 -2.44 4.44 -2.11
CA ASN A 23 -2.94 5.12 -3.31
C ASN A 23 -1.86 6.02 -3.91
N ASP A 24 -1.58 5.83 -5.19
CA ASP A 24 -0.48 6.46 -5.94
C ASP A 24 -0.87 7.73 -6.69
N LEU A 25 -1.98 8.38 -6.30
CA LEU A 25 -2.38 9.67 -6.86
C LEU A 25 -1.19 10.65 -7.00
N PRO A 26 -0.28 10.82 -6.01
CA PRO A 26 0.88 11.70 -6.19
C PRO A 26 1.78 11.30 -7.36
N TRP A 27 2.05 10.01 -7.57
CA TRP A 27 2.83 9.54 -8.71
C TRP A 27 2.08 9.70 -10.04
N ALA A 28 0.76 9.44 -10.08
CA ALA A 28 -0.05 9.71 -11.26
C ALA A 28 -0.04 11.20 -11.65
N LEU A 29 -0.12 12.10 -10.66
CA LEU A 29 0.00 13.55 -10.87
C LEU A 29 1.39 13.96 -11.37
N ARG A 30 2.45 13.30 -10.88
CA ARG A 30 3.82 13.48 -11.38
C ARG A 30 3.91 13.16 -12.86
N GLU A 31 3.49 11.96 -13.25
CA GLU A 31 3.70 11.45 -14.61
C GLU A 31 2.76 12.12 -15.62
N GLN A 32 1.49 12.36 -15.26
CA GLN A 32 0.51 12.89 -16.20
C GLN A 32 0.65 14.41 -16.42
N VAL A 33 0.94 15.17 -15.37
CA VAL A 33 0.87 16.64 -15.40
C VAL A 33 2.02 17.32 -14.68
N ARG A 34 3.05 16.58 -14.23
CA ARG A 34 4.21 17.10 -13.49
C ARG A 34 3.79 18.04 -12.36
N TYR A 35 2.80 17.59 -11.59
CA TYR A 35 2.22 18.31 -10.46
C TYR A 35 1.51 19.63 -10.78
N ASP A 36 1.13 19.88 -12.05
CA ASP A 36 0.15 20.93 -12.35
C ASP A 36 -1.24 20.48 -11.83
N LEU A 37 -1.52 20.84 -10.57
CA LEU A 37 -2.74 20.42 -9.88
C LEU A 37 -4.01 21.09 -10.45
N ASP A 38 -3.89 22.20 -11.20
CA ASP A 38 -5.04 22.78 -11.91
C ASP A 38 -5.46 21.87 -13.08
N ALA A 39 -4.51 21.22 -13.75
CA ALA A 39 -4.78 20.29 -14.84
C ALA A 39 -5.40 18.96 -14.37
N ARG A 40 -5.37 18.68 -13.06
CA ARG A 40 -5.98 17.51 -12.40
C ARG A 40 -6.65 17.92 -11.09
N ASP A 41 -7.56 18.89 -11.15
CA ASP A 41 -8.29 19.34 -9.97
C ASP A 41 -9.21 18.24 -9.42
N ILE A 42 -8.80 17.61 -8.32
CA ILE A 42 -9.52 16.49 -7.70
C ILE A 42 -10.79 16.91 -6.93
N ALA A 43 -11.11 18.20 -6.84
CA ALA A 43 -12.44 18.62 -6.38
C ALA A 43 -13.54 18.29 -7.41
N GLY A 44 -13.16 18.15 -8.69
CA GLY A 44 -14.04 17.70 -9.77
C GLY A 44 -13.83 16.23 -10.11
N HIS A 45 -14.71 15.69 -10.97
CA HIS A 45 -14.58 14.32 -11.46
C HIS A 45 -13.39 14.17 -12.41
N GLN A 46 -12.51 13.23 -12.12
CA GLN A 46 -11.28 12.90 -12.85
C GLN A 46 -11.31 11.50 -13.48
N GLY A 47 -12.46 10.85 -13.58
CA GLY A 47 -12.58 9.44 -14.03
C GLY A 47 -12.04 9.13 -15.44
N ALA A 48 -11.80 10.15 -16.28
CA ALA A 48 -11.13 9.97 -17.56
C ALA A 48 -9.60 9.82 -17.45
N HIS A 49 -9.02 10.12 -16.29
CA HIS A 49 -7.58 10.25 -16.09
C HIS A 49 -7.05 9.52 -14.84
N LEU A 50 -7.87 9.44 -13.81
CA LEU A 50 -7.49 8.97 -12.48
C LEU A 50 -8.57 8.03 -11.92
N HIS A 51 -8.13 7.09 -11.09
CA HIS A 51 -9.00 6.36 -10.18
C HIS A 51 -9.50 7.26 -9.04
N THR A 52 -8.76 8.32 -8.69
CA THR A 52 -9.05 9.12 -7.51
C THR A 52 -9.54 10.54 -7.83
N ASP A 53 -10.64 10.92 -7.18
CA ASP A 53 -11.03 12.31 -6.91
C ASP A 53 -11.87 12.40 -5.63
N ILE A 54 -12.06 13.60 -5.09
CA ILE A 54 -12.78 13.81 -3.82
C ILE A 54 -14.23 13.29 -3.90
N PRO A 55 -15.04 13.61 -4.93
CA PRO A 55 -16.39 13.06 -5.03
C PRO A 55 -16.42 11.52 -4.95
N ARG A 56 -15.53 10.82 -5.67
CA ARG A 56 -15.48 9.36 -5.64
C ARG A 56 -14.93 8.80 -4.32
N LEU A 57 -13.96 9.46 -3.67
CA LEU A 57 -13.51 9.07 -2.33
C LEU A 57 -14.67 9.10 -1.33
N ARG A 58 -15.54 10.12 -1.42
CA ARG A 58 -16.75 10.23 -0.59
C ARG A 58 -17.77 9.16 -0.94
N GLU A 59 -18.01 8.91 -2.22
CA GLU A 59 -18.92 7.85 -2.68
C GLU A 59 -18.47 6.46 -2.21
N GLY A 60 -17.16 6.21 -2.23
CA GLY A 60 -16.54 4.98 -1.76
C GLY A 60 -16.49 4.84 -0.25
N GLY A 61 -16.81 5.89 0.51
CA GLY A 61 -16.73 5.87 1.96
C GLY A 61 -15.28 5.81 2.48
N VAL A 62 -14.33 6.44 1.79
CA VAL A 62 -12.95 6.59 2.27
C VAL A 62 -12.90 7.71 3.31
N GLY A 63 -12.38 7.38 4.49
CA GLY A 63 -12.26 8.31 5.62
C GLY A 63 -10.83 8.54 6.06
N ALA A 64 -9.90 7.69 5.63
CA ALA A 64 -8.47 7.96 5.71
C ALA A 64 -7.76 7.35 4.51
N GLN A 65 -6.69 8.01 4.06
CA GLN A 65 -5.84 7.55 2.98
C GLN A 65 -4.39 7.70 3.39
N PHE A 66 -3.62 6.64 3.25
CA PHE A 66 -2.17 6.75 3.11
C PHE A 66 -1.85 7.07 1.65
N TRP A 67 -1.45 8.31 1.40
CA TRP A 67 -0.98 8.75 0.09
C TRP A 67 0.45 8.23 -0.10
N SER A 68 0.63 7.39 -1.11
CA SER A 68 1.94 6.89 -1.48
C SER A 68 2.81 8.06 -1.95
N VAL A 69 4.01 8.17 -1.36
CA VAL A 69 5.07 9.06 -1.86
C VAL A 69 6.12 8.26 -2.63
N TYR A 70 5.67 7.22 -3.34
CA TYR A 70 6.46 6.37 -4.23
C TYR A 70 7.34 7.17 -5.18
N VAL A 71 8.54 6.63 -5.40
CA VAL A 71 9.42 7.00 -6.50
C VAL A 71 10.03 5.74 -7.08
N ARG A 72 10.37 5.77 -8.37
CA ARG A 72 10.93 4.59 -9.07
C ARG A 72 12.11 3.97 -8.34
N SER A 73 12.15 2.64 -8.28
CA SER A 73 13.23 1.86 -7.68
C SER A 73 14.57 1.99 -8.39
N ASP A 74 14.57 2.38 -9.67
CA ASP A 74 15.80 2.70 -10.42
C ASP A 74 16.36 4.10 -10.11
N TYR A 75 15.72 4.86 -9.21
CA TYR A 75 16.31 6.06 -8.64
C TYR A 75 17.16 5.67 -7.43
N ALA A 76 18.39 6.18 -7.37
CA ALA A 76 19.32 5.92 -6.28
C ALA A 76 19.90 7.23 -5.72
N GLY A 77 20.38 7.17 -4.47
CA GLY A 77 21.02 8.30 -3.79
C GLY A 77 20.15 9.55 -3.76
N ASP A 78 20.77 10.71 -3.94
CA ASP A 78 20.11 12.03 -3.87
C ASP A 78 18.92 12.19 -4.82
N LYS A 79 18.91 11.46 -5.93
CA LYS A 79 17.80 11.50 -6.90
C LYS A 79 16.52 10.91 -6.30
N ALA A 80 16.63 9.77 -5.62
CA ALA A 80 15.48 9.13 -4.97
C ALA A 80 14.95 10.00 -3.83
N VAL A 81 15.85 10.54 -3.00
CA VAL A 81 15.49 11.44 -1.90
C VAL A 81 14.80 12.69 -2.43
N SER A 82 15.36 13.36 -3.43
CA SER A 82 14.77 14.58 -4.00
C SER A 82 13.38 14.33 -4.58
N ALA A 83 13.21 13.24 -5.35
CA ALA A 83 11.90 12.88 -5.88
C ALA A 83 10.90 12.52 -4.76
N THR A 84 11.35 11.89 -3.68
CA THR A 84 10.49 11.58 -2.52
C THR A 84 10.01 12.89 -1.84
N LEU A 85 10.90 13.89 -1.73
CA LEU A 85 10.53 15.21 -1.23
C LEU A 85 9.51 15.91 -2.13
N GLU A 86 9.63 15.79 -3.46
CA GLU A 86 8.64 16.30 -4.42
C GLU A 86 7.28 15.63 -4.26
N GLN A 87 7.23 14.32 -4.03
CA GLN A 87 6.00 13.57 -3.76
C GLN A 87 5.33 14.02 -2.45
N ILE A 88 6.12 14.19 -1.38
CA ILE A 88 5.65 14.74 -0.10
C ILE A 88 5.08 16.16 -0.29
N ASP A 89 5.77 16.99 -1.07
CA ASP A 89 5.29 18.34 -1.38
C ASP A 89 3.97 18.30 -2.16
N CYS A 90 3.81 17.40 -3.12
CA CYS A 90 2.55 17.21 -3.83
C CYS A 90 1.39 16.91 -2.87
N VAL A 91 1.55 15.96 -1.94
CA VAL A 91 0.52 15.64 -0.94
C VAL A 91 0.20 16.87 -0.06
N ARG A 92 1.23 17.63 0.35
CA ARG A 92 1.04 18.87 1.13
C ARG A 92 0.29 19.95 0.34
N GLN A 93 0.55 20.08 -0.95
CA GLN A 93 -0.19 21.01 -1.82
C GLN A 93 -1.65 20.59 -1.95
N LEU A 94 -1.96 19.29 -2.11
CA LEU A 94 -3.33 18.78 -2.11
C LEU A 94 -4.05 19.14 -0.79
N LEU A 95 -3.40 18.91 0.35
CA LEU A 95 -3.94 19.24 1.68
C LEU A 95 -4.23 20.74 1.83
N ALA A 96 -3.33 21.60 1.35
CA ALA A 96 -3.50 23.05 1.40
C ALA A 96 -4.63 23.53 0.48
N ARG A 97 -4.81 22.86 -0.66
CA ARG A 97 -5.80 23.21 -1.69
C ARG A 97 -7.22 22.77 -1.33
N TYR A 98 -7.37 21.65 -0.63
CA TYR A 98 -8.68 21.07 -0.27
C TYR A 98 -8.89 20.90 1.25
N PRO A 99 -8.73 21.96 2.08
CA PRO A 99 -8.75 21.83 3.55
C PRO A 99 -10.11 21.47 4.15
N GLN A 100 -11.20 21.63 3.37
CA GLN A 100 -12.55 21.24 3.76
C GLN A 100 -12.79 19.73 3.62
N ASP A 101 -12.04 19.08 2.72
CA ASP A 101 -12.21 17.67 2.42
C ASP A 101 -11.10 16.82 3.01
N LEU A 102 -9.86 17.31 2.98
CA LEU A 102 -8.67 16.62 3.43
C LEU A 102 -8.14 17.26 4.71
N ARG A 103 -7.71 16.43 5.66
CA ARG A 103 -7.07 16.85 6.90
C ARG A 103 -5.72 16.14 7.05
N PRO A 104 -4.61 16.85 7.31
CA PRO A 104 -3.35 16.17 7.63
C PRO A 104 -3.52 15.32 8.88
N ALA A 105 -3.09 14.06 8.82
CA ALA A 105 -3.09 13.17 9.97
C ALA A 105 -1.69 12.59 10.18
N LEU A 106 -1.17 12.79 11.39
CA LEU A 106 0.16 12.33 11.80
C LEU A 106 0.08 11.30 12.92
N THR A 107 -1.11 11.08 13.48
CA THR A 107 -1.35 10.20 14.61
C THR A 107 -2.69 9.48 14.48
N ALA A 108 -2.87 8.39 15.22
CA ALA A 108 -4.16 7.71 15.37
C ALA A 108 -5.25 8.67 15.88
N ALA A 109 -4.90 9.60 16.79
CA ALA A 109 -5.81 10.63 17.27
C ALA A 109 -6.23 11.62 16.15
N ASP A 110 -5.32 11.97 15.23
CA ASP A 110 -5.68 12.82 14.09
C ASP A 110 -6.65 12.13 13.14
N MET A 111 -6.52 10.80 12.94
CA MET A 111 -7.46 10.03 12.14
C MET A 111 -8.87 10.09 12.74
N GLU A 112 -9.00 9.87 14.05
CA GLU A 112 -10.31 9.98 14.73
C GLU A 112 -10.88 11.40 14.69
N ALA A 113 -10.02 12.41 14.83
CA ALA A 113 -10.45 13.80 14.75
C ALA A 113 -10.91 14.18 13.33
N ALA A 114 -10.25 13.67 12.28
CA ALA A 114 -10.69 13.84 10.90
C ALA A 114 -12.07 13.20 10.67
N ARG A 115 -12.26 11.96 11.15
CA ARG A 115 -13.54 11.24 11.06
C ARG A 115 -14.66 12.01 11.74
N ALA A 116 -14.43 12.50 12.96
CA ALA A 116 -15.43 13.26 13.72
C ALA A 116 -15.85 14.56 13.02
N GLU A 117 -14.96 15.17 12.23
CA GLU A 117 -15.22 16.39 11.45
C GLU A 117 -15.71 16.10 10.02
N GLY A 118 -15.85 14.83 9.64
CA GLY A 118 -16.24 14.44 8.28
C GLY A 118 -15.19 14.77 7.22
N ARG A 119 -13.90 14.84 7.58
CA ARG A 119 -12.78 15.03 6.66
C ARG A 119 -12.01 13.72 6.47
N ILE A 120 -11.38 13.57 5.31
CA ILE A 120 -10.53 12.42 4.99
C ILE A 120 -9.18 12.67 5.67
N ALA A 121 -8.80 11.79 6.60
CA ALA A 121 -7.48 11.80 7.20
C ALA A 121 -6.42 11.46 6.14
N SER A 122 -5.49 12.36 5.90
CA SER A 122 -4.45 12.21 4.88
C SER A 122 -3.10 12.00 5.54
N LEU A 123 -2.61 10.77 5.43
CA LEU A 123 -1.29 10.33 5.89
C LEU A 123 -0.38 10.13 4.67
N MET A 124 0.91 9.90 4.90
CA MET A 124 1.86 9.58 3.84
C MET A 124 2.62 8.29 4.15
N GLY A 125 2.93 7.53 3.10
CA GLY A 125 3.77 6.34 3.19
C GLY A 125 4.78 6.29 2.06
N ALA A 126 6.05 6.06 2.39
CA ALA A 126 7.11 5.92 1.41
C ALA A 126 7.16 4.49 0.87
N GLU A 127 7.25 4.33 -0.44
CA GLU A 127 7.23 3.00 -1.06
C GLU A 127 8.61 2.59 -1.56
N GLY A 128 9.42 2.08 -0.63
CA GLY A 128 10.75 1.54 -0.89
C GLY A 128 11.85 2.22 -0.08
N GLY A 129 12.78 1.42 0.44
CA GLY A 129 13.91 1.88 1.25
C GLY A 129 14.94 2.72 0.49
N HIS A 130 14.93 2.70 -0.84
CA HIS A 130 15.78 3.59 -1.66
C HIS A 130 15.46 5.08 -1.41
N SER A 131 14.26 5.42 -0.94
CA SER A 131 13.89 6.78 -0.54
C SER A 131 14.73 7.37 0.59
N ILE A 132 15.45 6.54 1.37
CA ILE A 132 16.33 7.02 2.44
C ILE A 132 17.81 7.06 2.06
N ALA A 133 18.19 6.56 0.88
CA ALA A 133 19.57 6.52 0.40
C ALA A 133 20.56 6.01 1.48
N ASP A 134 20.25 4.87 2.08
CA ASP A 134 21.03 4.21 3.14
C ASP A 134 21.36 5.10 4.36
N SER A 135 20.54 6.11 4.62
CA SER A 135 20.74 7.09 5.69
C SER A 135 19.60 7.07 6.70
N LEU A 136 19.93 6.67 7.94
CA LEU A 136 19.01 6.73 9.08
C LEU A 136 18.61 8.18 9.41
N ALA A 137 19.46 9.16 9.13
CA ALA A 137 19.10 10.57 9.29
C ALA A 137 18.04 11.01 8.27
N THR A 138 18.12 10.51 7.03
CA THR A 138 17.11 10.75 5.99
C THR A 138 15.78 10.09 6.39
N LEU A 139 15.80 8.86 6.90
CA LEU A 139 14.61 8.20 7.45
C LEU A 139 13.90 9.08 8.51
N ARG A 140 14.65 9.60 9.48
CA ARG A 140 14.11 10.51 10.51
C ARG A 140 13.58 11.82 9.91
N ALA A 141 14.22 12.35 8.86
CA ALA A 141 13.74 13.53 8.16
C ALA A 141 12.40 13.27 7.46
N LEU A 142 12.24 12.11 6.80
CA LEU A 142 10.97 11.71 6.19
C LEU A 142 9.86 11.60 7.25
N TYR A 143 10.16 10.99 8.41
CA TYR A 143 9.21 10.95 9.53
C TYR A 143 8.79 12.35 9.99
N ALA A 144 9.76 13.25 10.16
CA ALA A 144 9.53 14.64 10.54
C ALA A 144 8.70 15.41 9.50
N LEU A 145 8.79 15.04 8.22
CA LEU A 145 7.98 15.58 7.14
C LEU A 145 6.57 15.00 7.08
N GLY A 146 6.27 13.95 7.86
CA GLY A 146 4.93 13.40 8.02
C GLY A 146 4.74 12.00 7.46
N VAL A 147 5.79 11.34 6.97
CA VAL A 147 5.74 9.94 6.53
C VAL A 147 5.49 9.03 7.73
N ARG A 148 4.56 8.07 7.61
CA ARG A 148 4.10 7.20 8.70
C ARG A 148 4.25 5.71 8.45
N TYR A 149 4.50 5.29 7.21
CA TYR A 149 5.11 3.99 6.95
C TYR A 149 6.23 4.12 5.92
N MET A 150 7.10 3.11 5.87
CA MET A 150 7.97 2.90 4.72
C MET A 150 7.96 1.42 4.33
N THR A 151 7.65 1.15 3.06
CA THR A 151 7.84 -0.17 2.45
C THR A 151 9.34 -0.43 2.33
N LEU A 152 9.83 -1.57 2.81
CA LEU A 152 11.29 -1.76 2.89
C LEU A 152 11.94 -1.87 1.52
N THR A 153 11.26 -2.45 0.54
CA THR A 153 11.66 -2.46 -0.88
C THR A 153 10.48 -2.04 -1.76
N HIS A 154 10.76 -1.72 -3.02
CA HIS A 154 9.75 -1.79 -4.08
C HIS A 154 10.03 -3.08 -4.88
N ASN A 155 9.95 -3.04 -6.22
CA ASN A 155 10.14 -4.23 -7.06
C ASN A 155 11.58 -4.77 -7.15
N ASP A 156 12.58 -3.98 -6.78
CA ASP A 156 13.99 -4.36 -6.90
C ASP A 156 14.64 -4.45 -5.50
N ASN A 157 15.68 -5.30 -5.39
CA ASN A 157 16.52 -5.34 -4.20
C ASN A 157 17.20 -3.99 -3.96
N ILE A 158 17.44 -3.70 -2.69
CA ILE A 158 18.34 -2.63 -2.26
C ILE A 158 19.46 -3.21 -1.40
N ALA A 159 20.46 -2.40 -1.06
CA ALA A 159 21.69 -2.86 -0.40
C ALA A 159 21.47 -3.64 0.91
N TRP A 160 20.31 -3.48 1.57
CA TRP A 160 20.02 -4.02 2.89
C TRP A 160 18.69 -4.81 3.01
N ALA A 161 17.94 -4.96 1.91
CA ALA A 161 16.67 -5.69 1.90
C ALA A 161 16.36 -6.33 0.54
N ASP A 162 15.85 -7.56 0.60
CA ASP A 162 15.43 -8.31 -0.60
C ASP A 162 13.96 -8.06 -0.97
N SER A 163 13.70 -7.83 -2.25
CA SER A 163 12.37 -7.73 -2.86
C SER A 163 11.84 -9.10 -3.31
N ALA A 164 10.51 -9.27 -3.32
CA ALA A 164 9.89 -10.51 -3.78
C ALA A 164 9.96 -10.72 -5.29
N THR A 165 10.20 -9.66 -6.05
CA THR A 165 10.22 -9.68 -7.53
C THR A 165 11.62 -9.59 -8.12
N ASP A 166 12.64 -9.82 -7.29
CA ASP A 166 14.05 -9.85 -7.68
C ASP A 166 14.69 -11.18 -7.26
N ASP A 167 15.88 -11.47 -7.77
CA ASP A 167 16.68 -12.61 -7.34
C ASP A 167 17.14 -12.44 -5.89
N PRO A 168 17.40 -13.51 -5.11
CA PRO A 168 17.88 -13.37 -3.73
C PRO A 168 19.18 -12.55 -3.63
N GLY A 169 19.20 -11.58 -2.72
CA GLY A 169 20.33 -10.68 -2.48
C GLY A 169 21.00 -10.96 -1.13
N VAL A 170 20.69 -10.15 -0.11
CA VAL A 170 21.25 -10.26 1.24
C VAL A 170 20.63 -11.40 2.06
N GLY A 171 19.60 -12.07 1.54
CA GLY A 171 18.93 -13.21 2.17
C GLY A 171 17.80 -12.81 3.11
N GLY A 172 17.17 -11.65 2.90
CA GLY A 172 16.17 -11.06 3.78
C GLY A 172 16.53 -9.64 4.17
N LEU A 173 16.85 -9.41 5.45
CA LEU A 173 17.43 -8.15 5.94
C LEU A 173 18.89 -8.33 6.35
N SER A 174 19.75 -7.42 5.86
CA SER A 174 21.13 -7.29 6.35
C SER A 174 21.19 -6.77 7.80
N ALA A 175 22.39 -6.60 8.36
CA ALA A 175 22.52 -6.03 9.69
C ALA A 175 22.09 -4.56 9.72
N PHE A 176 22.40 -3.80 8.67
CA PHE A 176 21.86 -2.45 8.47
C PHE A 176 20.35 -2.45 8.27
N GLY A 177 19.79 -3.39 7.49
CA GLY A 177 18.33 -3.49 7.30
C GLY A 177 17.57 -3.70 8.62
N ARG A 178 18.12 -4.52 9.53
CA ARG A 178 17.58 -4.67 10.89
C ARG A 178 17.72 -3.40 11.72
N GLU A 179 18.77 -2.60 11.51
CA GLU A 179 18.92 -1.28 12.16
C GLU A 179 17.91 -0.26 11.63
N VAL A 180 17.60 -0.29 10.33
CA VAL A 180 16.50 0.50 9.74
C VAL A 180 15.19 0.18 10.43
N VAL A 181 14.83 -1.10 10.56
CA VAL A 181 13.61 -1.55 11.29
C VAL A 181 13.61 -1.04 12.74
N ARG A 182 14.73 -1.15 13.45
CA ARG A 182 14.86 -0.63 14.83
C ARG A 182 14.65 0.87 14.91
N GLU A 183 15.16 1.64 13.94
CA GLU A 183 14.99 3.08 13.93
C GLU A 183 13.57 3.50 13.54
N MET A 184 12.92 2.77 12.62
CA MET A 184 11.50 2.93 12.31
C MET A 184 10.62 2.72 13.55
N ASN A 185 10.85 1.64 14.32
CA ASN A 185 10.16 1.40 15.59
C ASN A 185 10.35 2.56 16.59
N ARG A 186 11.56 3.12 16.67
CA ARG A 186 11.86 4.22 17.60
C ARG A 186 11.20 5.53 17.20
N GLU A 187 11.13 5.84 15.91
CA GLU A 187 10.43 7.03 15.42
C GLU A 187 8.90 6.86 15.52
N GLY A 188 8.41 5.63 15.40
CA GLY A 188 6.97 5.33 15.26
C GLY A 188 6.53 5.35 13.80
N MET A 189 7.45 5.04 12.89
CA MET A 189 7.14 4.76 11.49
C MET A 189 6.81 3.28 11.37
N LEU A 190 5.66 2.97 10.79
CA LEU A 190 5.23 1.59 10.53
C LEU A 190 6.17 0.94 9.50
N VAL A 191 6.59 -0.29 9.81
CA VAL A 191 7.34 -1.13 8.89
C VAL A 191 6.34 -1.74 7.92
N ASP A 192 6.43 -1.40 6.64
CA ASP A 192 5.59 -1.99 5.60
C ASP A 192 6.35 -3.10 4.85
N LEU A 193 5.70 -4.26 4.78
CA LEU A 193 6.20 -5.51 4.21
C LEU A 193 5.51 -5.89 2.90
N SER A 194 4.72 -5.00 2.32
CA SER A 194 4.42 -5.11 0.90
C SER A 194 5.73 -5.09 0.09
N HIS A 195 5.71 -5.69 -1.10
CA HIS A 195 6.84 -5.88 -2.02
C HIS A 195 7.98 -6.80 -1.58
N VAL A 196 8.31 -6.87 -0.30
CA VAL A 196 9.52 -7.54 0.17
C VAL A 196 9.46 -9.06 0.01
N ALA A 197 10.63 -9.70 -0.12
CA ALA A 197 10.72 -11.16 -0.18
C ALA A 197 10.19 -11.83 1.11
N PRO A 198 9.68 -13.07 1.05
CA PRO A 198 9.28 -13.79 2.26
C PRO A 198 10.38 -13.93 3.32
N SER A 199 11.66 -13.99 2.93
CA SER A 199 12.80 -13.93 3.85
C SER A 199 12.82 -12.61 4.63
N THR A 200 12.70 -11.49 3.91
CA THR A 200 12.62 -10.13 4.47
C THR A 200 11.40 -9.96 5.37
N MET A 201 10.24 -10.52 5.01
CA MET A 201 9.04 -10.51 5.86
C MET A 201 9.33 -11.12 7.24
N ARG A 202 9.94 -12.32 7.27
CA ARG A 202 10.27 -13.03 8.51
C ARG A 202 11.32 -12.30 9.33
N ASP A 203 12.35 -11.78 8.68
CA ASP A 203 13.41 -11.01 9.34
C ASP A 203 12.91 -9.71 9.97
N ALA A 204 12.00 -9.02 9.28
CA ALA A 204 11.38 -7.80 9.80
C ALA A 204 10.45 -8.10 10.98
N LEU A 205 9.68 -9.20 10.92
CA LEU A 205 8.86 -9.65 12.05
C LEU A 205 9.70 -10.11 13.25
N ASP A 206 10.92 -10.62 13.03
CA ASP A 206 11.87 -10.95 14.11
C ASP A 206 12.49 -9.69 14.72
N ALA A 207 12.79 -8.67 13.89
CA ALA A 207 13.46 -7.45 14.32
C ALA A 207 12.50 -6.39 14.91
N SER A 208 11.24 -6.37 14.46
CA SER A 208 10.28 -5.33 14.84
C SER A 208 9.69 -5.57 16.23
N THR A 209 9.71 -4.51 17.04
CA THR A 209 9.06 -4.44 18.35
C THR A 209 7.71 -3.71 18.30
N ALA A 210 7.35 -3.16 17.14
CA ALA A 210 6.06 -2.56 16.87
C ALA A 210 5.26 -3.40 15.87
N PRO A 211 3.91 -3.24 15.84
CA PRO A 211 3.08 -3.77 14.77
C PRO A 211 3.58 -3.37 13.38
N VAL A 212 3.70 -4.34 12.48
CA VAL A 212 4.03 -4.13 11.06
C VAL A 212 2.75 -4.03 10.24
N ILE A 213 2.88 -3.57 8.99
CA ILE A 213 1.79 -3.61 8.02
C ILE A 213 2.23 -4.31 6.73
N PHE A 214 1.25 -4.74 5.95
CA PHE A 214 1.35 -4.86 4.51
C PHE A 214 0.37 -3.84 3.93
N SER A 215 0.86 -2.76 3.33
CA SER A 215 0.02 -1.64 2.87
C SER A 215 -0.89 -2.01 1.70
N HIS A 216 -0.46 -2.95 0.85
CA HIS A 216 -1.23 -3.46 -0.29
C HIS A 216 -0.70 -4.86 -0.71
N SER A 217 -1.14 -5.93 -0.03
CA SER A 217 -0.79 -7.31 -0.40
C SER A 217 -1.89 -8.30 -0.01
N SER A 218 -2.08 -9.32 -0.83
CA SER A 218 -3.18 -10.30 -0.68
C SER A 218 -2.66 -11.68 -0.29
N SER A 219 -3.53 -12.68 -0.12
CA SER A 219 -3.12 -14.06 0.26
C SER A 219 -2.42 -14.82 -0.87
N ARG A 220 -1.27 -15.44 -0.56
CA ARG A 220 -0.51 -16.27 -1.50
C ARG A 220 -1.08 -17.68 -1.66
N ALA A 221 -1.72 -18.20 -0.62
CA ALA A 221 -2.38 -19.50 -0.69
C ALA A 221 -3.62 -19.48 -1.61
N VAL A 222 -4.28 -18.32 -1.73
CA VAL A 222 -5.40 -18.12 -2.66
C VAL A 222 -4.91 -17.89 -4.10
N CYS A 223 -3.83 -17.13 -4.27
CA CYS A 223 -3.22 -16.90 -5.58
C CYS A 223 -1.69 -16.83 -5.45
N ASP A 224 -0.99 -17.79 -6.05
CA ASP A 224 0.46 -17.92 -5.87
C ASP A 224 1.22 -16.90 -6.72
N HIS A 225 1.52 -15.76 -6.11
CA HIS A 225 2.30 -14.69 -6.70
C HIS A 225 3.27 -14.13 -5.64
N PRO A 226 4.52 -13.75 -6.01
CA PRO A 226 5.52 -13.22 -5.07
C PRO A 226 5.09 -12.03 -4.25
N ARG A 227 4.24 -11.16 -4.82
CA ARG A 227 3.67 -10.01 -4.10
C ARG A 227 2.65 -10.38 -3.01
N ASN A 228 2.18 -11.62 -2.97
CA ASN A 228 1.22 -12.07 -1.96
C ASN A 228 1.92 -12.69 -0.74
N ILE A 229 1.21 -12.66 0.39
CA ILE A 229 1.71 -13.01 1.72
C ILE A 229 1.55 -14.53 1.94
N PRO A 230 2.63 -15.27 2.27
CA PRO A 230 2.54 -16.67 2.68
C PRO A 230 1.80 -16.84 4.02
N ASP A 231 1.12 -17.98 4.20
CA ASP A 231 0.37 -18.27 5.43
C ASP A 231 1.27 -18.26 6.68
N ASP A 232 2.50 -18.80 6.59
CA ASP A 232 3.44 -18.80 7.73
C ASP A 232 3.82 -17.39 8.20
N VAL A 233 3.70 -16.38 7.32
CA VAL A 233 3.91 -14.98 7.66
C VAL A 233 2.63 -14.37 8.24
N LEU A 234 1.47 -14.67 7.65
CA LEU A 234 0.16 -14.24 8.18
C LEU A 234 -0.01 -14.71 9.63
N GLU A 235 0.28 -15.98 9.92
CA GLU A 235 0.18 -16.59 11.26
C GLU A 235 0.99 -15.86 12.35
N ARG A 236 1.99 -15.04 11.97
CA ARG A 236 2.81 -14.27 12.91
C ARG A 236 2.21 -12.91 13.30
N LEU A 237 1.27 -12.38 12.53
CA LEU A 237 0.68 -11.06 12.79
C LEU A 237 -0.06 -10.96 14.14
N PRO A 238 -0.74 -12.00 14.67
CA PRO A 238 -1.35 -11.91 16.00
C PRO A 238 -0.33 -11.71 17.12
N GLY A 239 0.84 -12.35 17.01
CA GLY A 239 1.95 -12.16 17.96
C GLY A 239 2.65 -10.81 17.82
N ASN A 240 2.70 -10.26 16.60
CA ASN A 240 3.28 -8.94 16.33
C ASN A 240 2.31 -7.76 16.59
N GLY A 241 1.00 -7.97 16.44
CA GLY A 241 -0.06 -6.96 16.51
C GLY A 241 -0.37 -6.24 15.18
N GLY A 242 0.33 -6.58 14.10
CA GLY A 242 0.24 -5.96 12.78
C GLY A 242 -1.03 -6.28 11.99
N ILE A 243 -1.13 -5.72 10.77
CA ILE A 243 -2.27 -5.94 9.85
C ILE A 243 -1.78 -6.22 8.42
N ALA A 244 -2.54 -7.01 7.67
CA ALA A 244 -2.38 -7.17 6.23
C ALA A 244 -3.53 -6.47 5.50
N MET A 245 -3.19 -5.49 4.66
CA MET A 245 -4.17 -4.69 3.92
C MET A 245 -4.33 -5.26 2.51
N VAL A 246 -5.48 -5.90 2.24
CA VAL A 246 -5.72 -6.61 0.99
C VAL A 246 -5.69 -5.64 -0.19
N THR A 247 -5.04 -6.03 -1.29
CA THR A 247 -4.97 -5.21 -2.51
C THR A 247 -5.87 -5.74 -3.61
N PHE A 248 -6.14 -4.90 -4.61
CA PHE A 248 -7.09 -5.18 -5.69
C PHE A 248 -6.41 -5.51 -7.02
N VAL A 249 -5.08 -5.45 -7.11
CA VAL A 249 -4.33 -5.63 -8.36
C VAL A 249 -4.67 -6.98 -9.03
N PRO A 250 -5.36 -7.00 -10.19
CA PRO A 250 -5.89 -8.23 -10.78
C PRO A 250 -4.82 -9.29 -11.04
N LYS A 251 -3.64 -8.88 -11.50
CA LYS A 251 -2.50 -9.78 -11.75
C LYS A 251 -1.86 -10.35 -10.47
N PHE A 252 -2.33 -9.98 -9.29
CA PHE A 252 -1.95 -10.59 -8.00
C PHE A 252 -3.09 -11.40 -7.39
N VAL A 253 -4.35 -11.01 -7.63
CA VAL A 253 -5.51 -11.61 -6.92
C VAL A 253 -6.30 -12.63 -7.74
N LEU A 254 -6.13 -12.65 -9.06
CA LEU A 254 -6.82 -13.62 -9.92
C LEU A 254 -5.79 -14.56 -10.55
N GLN A 255 -5.88 -15.86 -10.24
CA GLN A 255 -4.93 -16.85 -10.78
C GLN A 255 -4.88 -16.82 -12.31
N ALA A 256 -6.04 -16.70 -12.98
CA ALA A 256 -6.07 -16.56 -14.43
C ALA A 256 -5.30 -15.32 -14.92
N ALA A 257 -5.32 -14.20 -14.18
CA ALA A 257 -4.57 -13.00 -14.54
C ALA A 257 -3.06 -13.13 -14.23
N VAL A 258 -2.68 -13.87 -13.18
CA VAL A 258 -1.28 -14.28 -12.95
C VAL A 258 -0.78 -15.08 -14.15
N ASP A 259 -1.48 -16.16 -14.49
CA ASP A 259 -1.11 -17.06 -15.59
C ASP A 259 -1.04 -16.31 -16.93
N TRP A 260 -2.01 -15.43 -17.18
CA TRP A 260 -2.05 -14.57 -18.36
C TRP A 260 -0.85 -13.62 -18.43
N THR A 261 -0.47 -13.01 -17.29
CA THR A 261 0.66 -12.08 -17.23
C THR A 261 1.98 -12.81 -17.50
N VAL A 262 2.16 -14.01 -16.92
CA VAL A 262 3.33 -14.87 -17.22
C VAL A 262 3.40 -15.20 -18.71
N ALA A 263 2.28 -15.58 -19.32
CA ALA A 263 2.22 -15.87 -20.76
C ALA A 263 2.50 -14.63 -21.63
N ALA A 264 2.02 -13.45 -21.21
CA ALA A 264 2.29 -12.19 -21.90
C ALA A 264 3.78 -11.82 -21.83
N ASP A 265 4.42 -12.01 -20.68
CA ASP A 265 5.84 -11.74 -20.46
C ASP A 265 6.72 -12.72 -21.26
N ASP A 266 6.35 -14.00 -21.31
CA ASP A 266 7.01 -15.00 -22.16
C ASP A 266 6.87 -14.66 -23.63
N ASN A 267 5.70 -14.19 -24.06
CA ASN A 267 5.49 -13.72 -25.43
C ASN A 267 6.38 -12.50 -25.74
N MET A 268 6.50 -11.54 -24.83
CA MET A 268 7.42 -10.40 -24.99
C MET A 268 8.87 -10.86 -25.17
N ARG A 269 9.34 -11.77 -24.29
CA ARG A 269 10.69 -12.35 -24.37
C ARG A 269 10.91 -13.12 -25.67
N ALA A 270 9.93 -13.89 -26.14
CA ALA A 270 10.01 -14.63 -27.40
C ALA A 270 10.14 -13.71 -28.63
N HIS A 271 9.69 -12.46 -28.53
CA HIS A 271 9.85 -11.43 -29.56
C HIS A 271 11.09 -10.55 -29.34
N GLY A 272 11.96 -10.89 -28.39
CA GLY A 272 13.22 -10.20 -28.13
C GLY A 272 13.11 -8.93 -27.29
N PHE A 273 11.96 -8.71 -26.64
CA PHE A 273 11.77 -7.57 -25.74
C PHE A 273 11.94 -7.97 -24.28
N HIS A 274 12.40 -7.01 -23.47
CA HIS A 274 12.22 -7.12 -22.02
C HIS A 274 10.72 -7.04 -21.72
N HIS A 275 10.23 -7.80 -20.74
CA HIS A 275 8.79 -7.85 -20.44
C HIS A 275 8.22 -6.51 -19.93
N LEU A 276 9.07 -5.63 -19.40
CA LEU A 276 8.73 -4.25 -19.01
C LEU A 276 8.98 -3.20 -20.12
N ASP A 277 9.27 -3.62 -21.36
CA ASP A 277 9.51 -2.68 -22.46
C ASP A 277 8.21 -2.00 -22.91
N THR A 278 8.20 -0.67 -22.91
CA THR A 278 7.04 0.16 -23.27
C THR A 278 7.21 0.92 -24.61
N THR A 279 8.20 0.54 -25.43
CA THR A 279 8.37 1.11 -26.78
C THR A 279 7.15 0.82 -27.66
N ALA A 280 6.98 1.59 -28.74
CA ALA A 280 5.84 1.42 -29.64
C ALA A 280 5.80 0.00 -30.26
N GLU A 281 6.98 -0.55 -30.55
CA GLU A 281 7.20 -1.89 -31.08
C GLU A 281 6.86 -2.98 -30.05
N ALA A 282 7.36 -2.86 -28.82
CA ALA A 282 7.02 -3.76 -27.71
C ALA A 282 5.50 -3.76 -27.44
N MET A 283 4.89 -2.58 -27.36
CA MET A 283 3.45 -2.44 -27.14
C MET A 283 2.61 -3.00 -28.30
N LYS A 284 3.14 -3.03 -29.54
CA LYS A 284 2.47 -3.70 -30.66
C LYS A 284 2.44 -5.22 -30.45
N VAL A 285 3.53 -5.81 -29.99
CA VAL A 285 3.60 -7.24 -29.64
C VAL A 285 2.62 -7.57 -28.51
N HIS A 286 2.61 -6.76 -27.44
CA HIS A 286 1.69 -6.96 -26.32
C HIS A 286 0.22 -6.87 -26.75
N ARG A 287 -0.16 -5.86 -27.56
CA ARG A 287 -1.53 -5.74 -28.09
C ARG A 287 -1.94 -6.94 -28.94
N ALA A 288 -1.05 -7.45 -29.80
CA ALA A 288 -1.35 -8.63 -30.61
C ALA A 288 -1.56 -9.89 -29.75
N PHE A 289 -0.83 -10.01 -28.64
CA PHE A 289 -1.07 -11.07 -27.66
C PHE A 289 -2.45 -10.93 -27.01
N GLU A 290 -2.82 -9.73 -26.56
CA GLU A 290 -4.11 -9.46 -25.91
C GLU A 290 -5.32 -9.63 -26.86
N GLU A 291 -5.18 -9.35 -28.15
CA GLU A 291 -6.21 -9.61 -29.17
C GLU A 291 -6.57 -11.10 -29.31
N THR A 292 -5.59 -11.98 -29.12
CA THR A 292 -5.77 -13.44 -29.25
C THR A 292 -5.95 -14.14 -27.90
N ASN A 293 -5.55 -13.48 -26.81
CA ASN A 293 -5.66 -13.94 -25.44
C ASN A 293 -6.29 -12.80 -24.62
N PRO A 294 -7.63 -12.68 -24.60
CA PRO A 294 -8.29 -11.62 -23.85
C PRO A 294 -7.90 -11.65 -22.38
N ARG A 295 -7.64 -10.48 -21.80
CA ARG A 295 -7.27 -10.35 -20.39
C ARG A 295 -8.42 -10.82 -19.48
N PRO A 296 -8.14 -11.69 -18.50
CA PRO A 296 -9.15 -12.12 -17.53
C PRO A 296 -9.47 -10.98 -16.56
N ILE A 297 -10.74 -10.90 -16.15
CA ILE A 297 -11.28 -9.82 -15.32
C ILE A 297 -11.53 -10.34 -13.92
N ALA A 298 -10.88 -9.74 -12.93
CA ALA A 298 -11.16 -9.98 -11.51
C ALA A 298 -12.45 -9.27 -11.09
N THR A 299 -13.02 -9.63 -9.95
CA THR A 299 -14.23 -8.98 -9.40
C THR A 299 -14.07 -8.66 -7.92
N ALA A 300 -15.02 -7.94 -7.33
CA ALA A 300 -15.09 -7.78 -5.86
C ALA A 300 -15.11 -9.13 -5.10
N ALA A 301 -15.76 -10.16 -5.66
CA ALA A 301 -15.77 -11.51 -5.10
C ALA A 301 -14.37 -12.14 -5.08
N THR A 302 -13.55 -11.89 -6.10
CA THR A 302 -12.15 -12.34 -6.14
C THR A 302 -11.36 -11.76 -4.95
N VAL A 303 -11.53 -10.47 -4.65
CA VAL A 303 -10.88 -9.84 -3.49
C VAL A 303 -11.43 -10.38 -2.17
N ALA A 304 -12.74 -10.63 -2.10
CA ALA A 304 -13.36 -11.21 -0.91
C ALA A 304 -12.84 -12.64 -0.63
N ASP A 305 -12.50 -13.44 -1.65
CA ASP A 305 -11.88 -14.77 -1.46
C ASP A 305 -10.53 -14.66 -0.72
N HIS A 306 -9.72 -13.65 -1.04
CA HIS A 306 -8.49 -13.37 -0.29
C HIS A 306 -8.78 -12.98 1.16
N LEU A 307 -9.77 -12.10 1.39
CA LEU A 307 -10.13 -11.67 2.74
C LEU A 307 -10.67 -12.81 3.60
N ASP A 308 -11.48 -13.71 3.05
CA ASP A 308 -11.99 -14.88 3.77
C ASP A 308 -10.85 -15.79 4.23
N HIS A 309 -9.93 -16.14 3.32
CA HIS A 309 -8.75 -16.94 3.66
C HIS A 309 -7.86 -16.23 4.68
N MET A 310 -7.53 -14.95 4.45
CA MET A 310 -6.71 -14.19 5.37
C MET A 310 -7.36 -14.17 6.76
N ARG A 311 -8.67 -13.89 6.86
CA ARG A 311 -9.42 -13.93 8.11
C ARG A 311 -9.34 -15.29 8.81
N GLU A 312 -9.40 -16.40 8.08
CA GLU A 312 -9.28 -17.74 8.64
C GLU A 312 -7.89 -17.97 9.28
N VAL A 313 -6.82 -17.54 8.61
CA VAL A 313 -5.44 -17.73 9.08
C VAL A 313 -5.07 -16.78 10.21
N VAL A 314 -5.39 -15.49 10.08
CA VAL A 314 -4.87 -14.45 10.96
C VAL A 314 -5.89 -13.89 11.95
N GLY A 315 -7.18 -14.07 11.68
CA GLY A 315 -8.27 -13.44 12.43
C GLY A 315 -8.55 -12.00 12.02
N VAL A 316 -9.79 -11.56 12.26
CA VAL A 316 -10.33 -10.28 11.76
C VAL A 316 -9.60 -9.03 12.28
N ASP A 317 -8.91 -9.14 13.41
CA ASP A 317 -8.18 -8.02 14.03
C ASP A 317 -6.89 -7.65 13.28
N HIS A 318 -6.51 -8.41 12.25
CA HIS A 318 -5.23 -8.24 11.54
C HIS A 318 -5.41 -7.96 10.05
N LEU A 319 -6.56 -7.39 9.67
CA LEU A 319 -6.92 -7.11 8.28
C LEU A 319 -7.17 -5.62 8.04
N GLY A 320 -6.85 -5.15 6.84
CA GLY A 320 -7.20 -3.84 6.31
C GLY A 320 -7.42 -3.87 4.79
N ILE A 321 -7.47 -2.70 4.15
CA ILE A 321 -7.67 -2.57 2.70
C ILE A 321 -6.62 -1.60 2.12
N GLY A 322 -5.97 -1.95 1.02
CA GLY A 322 -5.03 -1.09 0.29
C GLY A 322 -5.19 -1.27 -1.21
N GLY A 323 -6.07 -0.46 -1.79
CA GLY A 323 -6.63 -0.67 -3.13
C GLY A 323 -5.62 -0.56 -4.28
N ASP A 324 -4.48 0.11 -4.07
CA ASP A 324 -3.47 0.38 -5.11
C ASP A 324 -4.02 1.27 -6.26
N TYR A 325 -5.02 2.10 -5.94
CA TYR A 325 -5.60 3.03 -6.91
C TYR A 325 -4.57 4.05 -7.40
N ASP A 326 -4.68 4.43 -8.67
CA ASP A 326 -3.69 5.20 -9.43
C ASP A 326 -2.27 4.58 -9.53
N GLY A 327 -2.03 3.42 -8.89
CA GLY A 327 -0.76 2.66 -8.92
C GLY A 327 -0.78 1.48 -9.90
N THR A 328 -1.95 0.88 -10.12
CA THR A 328 -2.19 -0.14 -11.15
C THR A 328 -3.01 0.39 -12.33
N ALA A 329 -2.73 -0.12 -13.54
CA ALA A 329 -3.49 0.23 -14.75
C ALA A 329 -4.84 -0.52 -14.88
N PHE A 330 -5.01 -1.63 -14.16
CA PHE A 330 -6.20 -2.48 -14.25
C PHE A 330 -6.77 -2.73 -12.87
N THR A 331 -8.10 -2.78 -12.79
CA THR A 331 -8.85 -2.96 -11.55
C THR A 331 -9.91 -4.07 -11.71
N PRO A 332 -10.37 -4.68 -10.61
CA PRO A 332 -11.47 -5.64 -10.64
C PRO A 332 -12.80 -4.97 -10.99
N ASP A 333 -13.69 -5.69 -11.66
CA ASP A 333 -15.06 -5.26 -11.89
C ASP A 333 -15.78 -5.00 -10.56
N GLY A 334 -16.38 -3.82 -10.45
CA GLY A 334 -17.02 -3.33 -9.22
C GLY A 334 -16.06 -2.65 -8.25
N LEU A 335 -14.76 -2.67 -8.53
CA LEU A 335 -13.70 -1.94 -7.82
C LEU A 335 -12.91 -1.05 -8.77
N ASN A 336 -13.58 -0.55 -9.81
CA ASN A 336 -12.96 0.14 -10.94
C ASN A 336 -12.16 1.38 -10.54
N ASP A 337 -12.60 2.07 -9.49
CA ASP A 337 -12.00 3.27 -8.93
C ASP A 337 -12.34 3.42 -7.44
N VAL A 338 -11.89 4.50 -6.79
CA VAL A 338 -12.05 4.69 -5.34
C VAL A 338 -13.50 4.78 -4.86
N SER A 339 -14.50 4.84 -5.75
CA SER A 339 -15.91 4.74 -5.36
C SER A 339 -16.38 3.30 -5.08
N GLY A 340 -15.55 2.30 -5.40
CA GLY A 340 -15.93 0.89 -5.46
C GLY A 340 -16.00 0.15 -4.12
N TYR A 341 -15.38 0.64 -3.04
CA TYR A 341 -15.31 -0.10 -1.76
C TYR A 341 -16.66 -0.60 -1.21
N PRO A 342 -17.79 0.14 -1.31
CA PRO A 342 -19.09 -0.35 -0.86
C PRO A 342 -19.51 -1.68 -1.51
N ASN A 343 -19.05 -1.96 -2.74
CA ASN A 343 -19.33 -3.24 -3.42
C ASN A 343 -18.59 -4.41 -2.76
N LEU A 344 -17.33 -4.21 -2.35
CA LEU A 344 -16.59 -5.22 -1.57
C LEU A 344 -17.23 -5.44 -0.20
N ILE A 345 -17.60 -4.36 0.50
CA ILE A 345 -18.27 -4.48 1.81
C ILE A 345 -19.63 -5.19 1.66
N ALA A 346 -20.37 -4.94 0.59
CA ALA A 346 -21.63 -5.64 0.30
C ALA A 346 -21.42 -7.14 0.07
N GLU A 347 -20.41 -7.51 -0.72
CA GLU A 347 -20.02 -8.91 -0.93
C GLU A 347 -19.67 -9.60 0.40
N LEU A 348 -18.88 -8.96 1.25
CA LEU A 348 -18.51 -9.53 2.56
C LEU A 348 -19.72 -9.68 3.50
N LEU A 349 -20.67 -8.74 3.47
CA LEU A 349 -21.94 -8.87 4.19
C LEU A 349 -22.74 -10.07 3.71
N ASP A 350 -22.83 -10.29 2.39
CA ASP A 350 -23.50 -11.45 1.80
C ASP A 350 -22.80 -12.77 2.16
N ARG A 351 -21.48 -12.73 2.41
CA ARG A 351 -20.69 -13.85 2.95
C ARG A 351 -20.79 -14.03 4.48
N GLY A 352 -21.56 -13.18 5.16
CA GLY A 352 -21.82 -13.30 6.59
C GLY A 352 -20.80 -12.60 7.50
N TRP A 353 -19.97 -11.70 6.98
CA TRP A 353 -19.16 -10.82 7.82
C TRP A 353 -20.05 -9.91 8.66
N SER A 354 -19.76 -9.80 9.95
CA SER A 354 -20.57 -8.97 10.84
C SER A 354 -20.22 -7.48 10.71
N ARG A 355 -21.14 -6.57 11.06
CA ARG A 355 -20.83 -5.13 11.10
C ARG A 355 -19.60 -4.81 11.98
N PRO A 356 -19.41 -5.42 13.17
CA PRO A 356 -18.19 -5.26 13.94
C PRO A 356 -16.92 -5.74 13.22
N ASP A 357 -16.98 -6.87 12.51
CA ASP A 357 -15.83 -7.37 11.72
C ASP A 357 -15.44 -6.36 10.63
N LEU A 358 -16.43 -5.82 9.93
CA LEU A 358 -16.22 -4.86 8.86
C LEU A 358 -15.74 -3.51 9.40
N ALA A 359 -16.19 -3.06 10.58
CA ALA A 359 -15.65 -1.87 11.23
C ALA A 359 -14.17 -2.04 11.62
N LYS A 360 -13.73 -3.26 11.97
CA LYS A 360 -12.31 -3.58 12.19
C LYS A 360 -11.53 -3.49 10.89
N LEU A 361 -12.01 -4.16 9.84
CA LEU A 361 -11.42 -4.15 8.50
C LEU A 361 -11.25 -2.73 7.95
N THR A 362 -12.29 -1.90 8.06
CA THR A 362 -12.30 -0.59 7.41
C THR A 362 -11.58 0.47 8.24
N TRP A 363 -11.72 0.47 9.57
CA TRP A 363 -11.26 1.60 10.40
C TRP A 363 -10.39 1.20 11.59
N GLN A 364 -10.92 0.34 12.46
CA GLN A 364 -10.39 0.22 13.82
C GLN A 364 -9.01 -0.44 13.87
N ASN A 365 -8.72 -1.39 12.97
CA ASN A 365 -7.43 -2.07 12.94
C ASN A 365 -6.29 -1.13 12.55
N ALA A 366 -6.50 -0.28 11.54
CA ALA A 366 -5.49 0.67 11.10
C ALA A 366 -5.19 1.75 12.15
N VAL A 367 -6.25 2.29 12.80
CA VAL A 367 -6.09 3.24 13.91
C VAL A 367 -5.34 2.60 15.08
N ARG A 368 -5.68 1.35 15.45
CA ARG A 368 -4.98 0.59 16.49
C ARG A 368 -3.50 0.41 16.18
N VAL A 369 -3.17 -0.02 14.96
CA VAL A 369 -1.79 -0.30 14.55
C VAL A 369 -0.94 0.97 14.58
N LEU A 370 -1.46 2.09 14.07
CA LEU A 370 -0.75 3.37 14.15
C LEU A 370 -0.55 3.81 15.61
N GLY A 371 -1.59 3.71 16.45
CA GLY A 371 -1.48 4.04 17.88
C GLY A 371 -0.46 3.16 18.62
N ALA A 372 -0.42 1.86 18.32
CA ALA A 372 0.57 0.95 18.91
C ALA A 372 2.00 1.28 18.49
N ALA A 373 2.23 1.71 17.25
CA ALA A 373 3.55 2.20 16.82
C ALA A 373 3.96 3.48 17.57
N GLU A 374 3.02 4.39 17.83
CA GLU A 374 3.26 5.58 18.66
C GLU A 374 3.62 5.22 20.11
N ASP A 375 2.97 4.19 20.67
CA ASP A 375 3.22 3.70 22.02
C ASP A 375 4.64 3.13 22.16
N VAL A 376 5.04 2.25 21.24
CA VAL A 376 6.40 1.70 21.17
C VAL A 376 7.44 2.81 20.97
N ALA A 377 7.17 3.78 20.09
CA ALA A 377 8.05 4.92 19.86
C ALA A 377 8.22 5.81 21.10
N ARG A 378 7.16 6.00 21.92
CA ARG A 378 7.29 6.72 23.19
C ARG A 378 8.21 5.99 24.15
N GLU A 379 8.10 4.67 24.27
CA GLU A 379 8.99 3.88 25.12
C GLU A 379 10.43 3.93 24.61
N LEU A 380 10.68 3.61 23.34
CA LEU A 380 12.03 3.52 22.78
C LEU A 380 12.79 4.86 22.80
N ARG A 381 12.10 5.98 22.64
CA ARG A 381 12.72 7.31 22.74
C ARG A 381 13.13 7.69 24.16
N THR A 382 12.56 7.05 25.19
CA THR A 382 13.00 7.22 26.58
C THR A 382 14.17 6.32 26.95
N THR A 383 14.32 5.17 26.29
CA THR A 383 15.35 4.17 26.63
C THR A 383 16.64 4.33 25.82
N ARG A 384 16.60 4.93 24.62
CA ARG A 384 17.80 5.21 23.81
C ARG A 384 17.70 6.44 22.90
N GLY A 385 18.87 7.02 22.60
CA GLY A 385 19.02 8.03 21.54
C GLY A 385 18.81 7.46 20.12
N PRO A 386 18.73 8.33 19.10
CA PRO A 386 18.67 7.89 17.70
C PRO A 386 19.96 7.17 17.33
N SER A 387 19.85 6.23 16.40
CA SER A 387 21.02 5.54 15.86
C SER A 387 21.87 6.46 14.98
N ASN A 388 23.18 6.25 15.07
CA ASN A 388 24.20 6.88 14.21
C ASN A 388 25.03 5.83 13.46
N ALA A 389 24.49 4.61 13.31
CA ALA A 389 25.10 3.58 12.49
C ALA A 389 25.02 3.97 11.01
N THR A 390 25.98 3.47 10.22
CA THR A 390 25.97 3.55 8.77
C THR A 390 25.93 2.14 8.18
N ILE A 391 25.60 2.02 6.90
CA ILE A 391 25.59 0.72 6.22
C ILE A 391 26.98 0.10 6.20
N GLU A 392 28.04 0.87 5.95
CA GLU A 392 29.43 0.37 5.95
C GLU A 392 29.83 -0.17 7.33
N ALA A 393 29.36 0.47 8.41
CA ALA A 393 29.68 0.03 9.76
C ALA A 393 29.02 -1.30 10.15
N LEU A 394 27.86 -1.64 9.55
CA LEU A 394 27.09 -2.83 9.90
C LEU A 394 27.24 -3.97 8.89
N ASP A 395 27.40 -3.64 7.60
CA ASP A 395 27.40 -4.61 6.51
C ASP A 395 28.76 -4.73 5.77
N GLY A 396 29.69 -3.77 5.96
CA GLY A 396 31.07 -3.83 5.45
C GLY A 396 31.40 -2.84 4.34
#